data_AF-A0A258K6K3-F1
#
_entry.id   AF-A0A258K6K3-F1
#
_cell.length_a   1.000
_cell.length_b   1.000
_cell.length_c   1.000
_cell.angle_alpha   90.00
_cell.angle_beta   90.00
_cell.angle_gamma   90.00
#
_symmetry.space_group_name_H-M   'P 1'
#
loop_
_entity.id
_entity.type
_entity.pdbx_description
1 polymer ?
#
loop_
_entity_poly.entity_id
_entity_poly.type
_entity_poly.pdbx_seq_one_letter_code
_entity_poly.pdbx_strand_id
1 'polypeptide(L)'
;MSESPHGLIRPAATVLLLRDAPAFEVLMVKRHHQIDFAGGALVFPGGKSHAGDDDPRWRDLATGWDAVGEDGPALRIAAIREAYEEAGVLLARAPSGAFYEGEAAVEVRAAVAEDRLPFIDVVGELGLKLDLAALTIFARWITPKLMPKRFDT
;
A
#
# COMPACT_ATOMS: atom_id res chain seq x y z
N MET A 1 31.90 -18.47 -15.56
CA MET A 1 31.05 -17.27 -15.41
C MET A 1 30.28 -17.46 -14.11
N SER A 2 30.73 -16.84 -13.00
CA SER A 2 30.05 -16.99 -11.72
C SER A 2 28.78 -16.15 -11.72
N GLU A 3 27.63 -16.78 -11.51
CA GLU A 3 26.40 -16.06 -11.16
C GLU A 3 26.70 -15.24 -9.89
N SER A 4 26.68 -13.91 -10.00
CA SER A 4 26.59 -13.07 -8.80
C SER A 4 25.28 -13.39 -8.10
N PRO A 5 25.25 -13.45 -6.76
CA PRO A 5 24.01 -13.67 -6.03
C PRO A 5 23.05 -12.55 -6.40
N HIS A 6 22.03 -12.88 -7.19
CA HIS A 6 20.98 -11.93 -7.54
C HIS A 6 20.40 -11.43 -6.21
N GLY A 7 20.56 -10.13 -5.93
CA GLY A 7 20.11 -9.54 -4.67
C GLY A 7 18.66 -9.93 -4.37
N LEU A 8 18.35 -10.17 -3.08
CA LEU A 8 17.02 -10.54 -2.59
C LEU A 8 15.95 -9.68 -3.26
N ILE A 9 15.01 -10.33 -3.94
CA ILE A 9 13.81 -9.68 -4.50
C ILE A 9 12.89 -9.39 -3.31
N ARG A 10 12.47 -8.14 -3.18
CA ARG A 10 11.60 -7.71 -2.07
C ARG A 10 10.16 -7.54 -2.57
N PRO A 11 9.16 -8.08 -1.85
CA PRO A 11 7.77 -7.77 -2.16
C PRO A 11 7.51 -6.27 -1.99
N ALA A 12 6.77 -5.70 -2.92
CA ALA A 12 6.32 -4.33 -2.92
C ALA A 12 4.89 -4.27 -3.47
N ALA A 13 4.19 -3.19 -3.19
CA ALA A 13 2.88 -2.95 -3.74
C ALA A 13 2.79 -1.52 -4.26
N THR A 14 2.01 -1.31 -5.31
CA THR A 14 1.71 0.00 -5.86
C THR A 14 0.22 0.06 -6.18
N VAL A 15 -0.44 1.15 -5.82
CA VAL A 15 -1.89 1.29 -5.98
C VAL A 15 -2.21 2.43 -6.94
N LEU A 16 -3.10 2.14 -7.89
CA LEU A 16 -3.66 3.13 -8.81
C LEU A 16 -5.06 3.47 -8.33
N LEU A 17 -5.21 4.63 -7.69
CA LEU A 17 -6.52 5.15 -7.28
C LEU A 17 -7.12 5.96 -8.43
N LEU A 18 -8.28 5.52 -8.90
CA LEU A 18 -8.93 6.05 -10.11
C LEU A 18 -10.25 6.74 -9.76
N ARG A 19 -10.60 7.77 -10.54
CA ARG A 19 -11.96 8.31 -10.59
C ARG A 19 -12.34 8.67 -12.02
N ASP A 20 -13.62 8.54 -12.37
CA ASP A 20 -14.11 8.72 -13.74
C ASP A 20 -15.01 9.96 -13.90
N ALA A 21 -15.08 10.83 -12.89
CA ALA A 21 -15.90 12.04 -12.90
C ALA A 21 -15.15 13.24 -12.29
N PRO A 22 -15.13 14.41 -12.94
CA PRO A 22 -15.76 14.73 -14.24
C PRO A 22 -15.01 14.16 -15.47
N ALA A 23 -13.79 13.63 -15.29
CA ALA A 23 -13.01 12.93 -16.31
C ALA A 23 -12.20 11.81 -15.64
N PHE A 24 -11.60 10.93 -16.45
CA PHE A 24 -10.70 9.89 -15.96
C PHE A 24 -9.45 10.51 -15.36
N GLU A 25 -9.20 10.22 -14.09
CA GLU A 25 -8.07 10.72 -13.34
C GLU A 25 -7.46 9.62 -12.47
N VAL A 26 -6.14 9.68 -12.29
CA VAL A 26 -5.39 8.80 -11.40
C VAL A 26 -4.61 9.62 -10.38
N LEU A 27 -4.67 9.22 -9.12
CA LEU A 27 -3.91 9.86 -8.05
C LEU A 27 -2.41 9.53 -8.21
N MET A 28 -1.59 10.58 -8.23
CA MET A 28 -0.14 10.48 -8.19
C MET A 28 0.41 11.38 -7.09
N VAL A 29 1.53 10.97 -6.49
CA VAL A 29 2.25 11.74 -5.49
C VAL A 29 3.60 12.18 -6.05
N LYS A 30 4.14 13.27 -5.51
CA LYS A 30 5.48 13.73 -5.82
C LYS A 30 6.43 13.24 -4.73
N ARG A 31 7.43 12.45 -5.11
CA ARG A 31 8.38 11.89 -4.15
C ARG A 31 9.27 12.97 -3.51
N HIS A 32 9.30 13.03 -2.18
CA HIS A 32 10.16 13.94 -1.42
C HIS A 32 11.62 13.40 -1.38
N HIS A 33 12.42 13.82 -2.36
CA HIS A 33 13.89 13.84 -2.45
C HIS A 33 14.79 13.37 -1.27
N GLN A 34 14.74 12.11 -0.85
CA GLN A 34 15.81 11.52 -0.01
C GLN A 34 16.41 10.20 -0.50
N ILE A 35 16.11 9.74 -1.73
CA ILE A 35 16.72 8.51 -2.28
C ILE A 35 17.17 8.74 -3.73
N ASP A 36 18.35 8.21 -4.07
CA ASP A 36 19.15 8.28 -5.31
C ASP A 36 18.47 7.88 -6.64
N PHE A 37 17.14 7.96 -6.77
CA PHE A 37 16.43 7.64 -7.99
C PHE A 37 15.21 8.54 -8.20
N ALA A 38 15.21 9.29 -9.30
CA ALA A 38 14.07 10.07 -9.82
C ALA A 38 13.44 11.09 -8.83
N GLY A 39 14.27 11.92 -8.21
CA GLY A 39 13.80 13.04 -7.40
C GLY A 39 12.87 13.97 -8.20
N GLY A 40 11.65 14.21 -7.69
CA GLY A 40 10.66 15.08 -8.31
C GLY A 40 9.75 14.41 -9.33
N ALA A 41 9.92 13.11 -9.60
CA ALA A 41 8.99 12.34 -10.42
C ALA A 41 7.61 12.21 -9.76
N LEU A 42 6.57 12.20 -10.59
CA LEU A 42 5.25 11.75 -10.19
C LEU A 42 5.23 10.23 -10.23
N VAL A 43 4.81 9.64 -9.12
CA VAL A 43 4.67 8.19 -8.95
C VAL A 43 3.29 7.88 -8.39
N PHE A 44 2.83 6.65 -8.58
CA PHE A 44 1.67 6.15 -7.86
C PHE A 44 2.08 5.83 -6.41
N PRO A 45 1.16 5.93 -5.44
CA PRO A 45 1.46 5.51 -4.08
C PRO A 45 1.90 4.06 -4.03
N GLY A 46 2.95 3.78 -3.26
CA GLY A 46 3.47 2.44 -3.18
C GLY A 46 4.86 2.35 -2.57
N GLY A 47 5.14 1.17 -2.06
CA GLY A 47 6.36 0.91 -1.32
C GLY A 47 6.58 -0.57 -1.08
N LYS A 48 7.57 -0.87 -0.25
CA LYS A 48 7.88 -2.26 0.10
C LYS A 48 6.78 -2.76 1.04
N SER A 49 6.55 -4.05 1.04
CA SER A 49 5.79 -4.65 2.14
C SER A 49 6.63 -4.60 3.44
N HIS A 50 5.96 -4.35 4.57
CA HIS A 50 6.50 -4.33 5.92
C HIS A 50 5.99 -5.54 6.71
N ALA A 51 6.71 -5.96 7.75
CA ALA A 51 6.30 -7.10 8.58
C ALA A 51 4.92 -6.92 9.24
N GLY A 52 4.50 -5.67 9.48
CA GLY A 52 3.17 -5.35 9.99
C GLY A 52 2.03 -5.61 8.98
N ASP A 53 2.32 -5.73 7.69
CA ASP A 53 1.32 -6.05 6.66
C ASP A 53 0.86 -7.53 6.75
N ASP A 54 1.67 -8.38 7.37
CA ASP A 54 1.41 -9.80 7.62
C ASP A 54 0.87 -10.08 9.04
N ASP A 55 0.56 -9.03 9.83
CA ASP A 55 0.06 -9.22 11.21
C ASP A 55 -1.24 -10.04 11.21
N PRO A 56 -1.32 -11.17 11.96
CA PRO A 56 -2.48 -12.04 11.95
C PRO A 56 -3.77 -11.36 12.44
N ARG A 57 -3.67 -10.26 13.21
CA ARG A 57 -4.82 -9.46 13.62
C ARG A 57 -5.58 -8.85 12.44
N TRP A 58 -4.94 -8.71 11.27
CA TRP A 58 -5.61 -8.23 10.07
C TRP A 58 -6.78 -9.10 9.64
N ARG A 59 -6.78 -10.39 10.00
CA ARG A 59 -7.89 -11.29 9.70
C ARG A 59 -9.22 -10.82 10.29
N ASP A 60 -9.18 -10.13 11.43
CA ASP A 60 -10.36 -9.57 12.08
C ASP A 60 -10.65 -8.12 11.65
N LEU A 61 -9.62 -7.43 11.15
CA LEU A 61 -9.63 -6.02 10.75
C LEU A 61 -9.67 -5.80 9.23
N ALA A 62 -10.00 -6.83 8.46
CA ALA A 62 -10.15 -6.75 7.02
C ALA A 62 -11.38 -7.53 6.53
N THR A 63 -11.95 -7.08 5.42
CA THR A 63 -12.99 -7.78 4.66
C THR A 63 -12.43 -8.23 3.31
N GLY A 64 -13.07 -9.24 2.71
CA GLY A 64 -12.61 -9.79 1.43
C GLY A 64 -11.38 -10.68 1.52
N TRP A 65 -10.98 -11.10 2.73
CA TRP A 65 -9.80 -11.94 3.00
C TRP A 65 -9.72 -13.18 2.11
N ASP A 66 -10.81 -13.94 2.03
CA ASP A 66 -10.87 -15.19 1.27
C ASP A 66 -11.08 -14.97 -0.25
N ALA A 67 -11.35 -13.74 -0.66
CA ALA A 67 -11.52 -13.37 -2.07
C ALA A 67 -10.20 -12.88 -2.71
N VAL A 68 -9.14 -12.75 -1.91
CA VAL A 68 -7.83 -12.33 -2.42
C VAL A 68 -7.21 -13.45 -3.26
N GLY A 69 -6.65 -13.06 -4.40
CA GLY A 69 -6.05 -13.99 -5.36
C GLY A 69 -4.56 -14.23 -5.10
N GLU A 70 -3.79 -14.36 -6.18
CA GLU A 70 -2.35 -14.67 -6.13
C GLU A 70 -1.49 -13.61 -5.44
N ASP A 71 -2.01 -12.39 -5.30
CA ASP A 71 -1.35 -11.28 -4.61
C ASP A 71 -1.36 -11.43 -3.08
N GLY A 72 -2.30 -12.20 -2.52
CA GLY A 72 -2.39 -12.43 -1.09
C GLY A 72 -2.77 -11.17 -0.28
N PRO A 73 -3.29 -11.35 0.95
CA PRO A 73 -3.81 -10.25 1.76
C PRO A 73 -2.73 -9.22 2.13
N ALA A 74 -1.51 -9.68 2.40
CA ALA A 74 -0.43 -8.80 2.84
C ALA A 74 0.00 -7.77 1.79
N LEU A 75 0.06 -8.12 0.50
CA LEU A 75 0.35 -7.14 -0.55
C LEU A 75 -0.78 -6.11 -0.70
N ARG A 76 -2.04 -6.54 -0.54
CA ARG A 76 -3.18 -5.61 -0.55
C ARG A 76 -3.15 -4.68 0.65
N ILE A 77 -2.83 -5.19 1.83
CA ILE A 77 -2.67 -4.39 3.05
C ILE A 77 -1.54 -3.37 2.86
N ALA A 78 -0.39 -3.80 2.32
CA ALA A 78 0.72 -2.92 1.99
C ALA A 78 0.26 -1.80 1.03
N ALA A 79 -0.48 -2.14 -0.03
CA ALA A 79 -1.02 -1.15 -0.98
C ALA A 79 -1.91 -0.11 -0.30
N ILE A 80 -2.81 -0.54 0.60
CA ILE A 80 -3.71 0.35 1.33
C ILE A 80 -2.95 1.20 2.35
N ARG A 81 -1.97 0.61 3.05
CA ARG A 81 -1.10 1.32 3.99
C ARG A 81 -0.32 2.43 3.27
N GLU A 82 0.30 2.14 2.14
CA GLU A 82 1.05 3.12 1.35
C GLU A 82 0.12 4.25 0.82
N ALA A 83 -1.11 3.93 0.38
CA ALA A 83 -2.10 4.95 0.04
C ALA A 83 -2.43 5.87 1.22
N TYR A 84 -2.55 5.30 2.42
CA TYR A 84 -2.81 6.04 3.63
C TYR A 84 -1.62 6.93 3.99
N GLU A 85 -0.40 6.40 4.01
CA GLU A 85 0.83 7.11 4.36
C GLU A 85 1.11 8.28 3.39
N GLU A 86 1.02 8.06 2.08
CA GLU A 86 1.43 9.04 1.09
C GLU A 86 0.30 10.00 0.65
N ALA A 87 -0.95 9.55 0.69
CA ALA A 87 -2.09 10.33 0.20
C ALA A 87 -3.20 10.55 1.25
N GLY A 88 -3.16 9.89 2.40
CA GLY A 88 -4.23 9.95 3.41
C GLY A 88 -5.51 9.25 2.99
N VAL A 89 -5.46 8.41 1.95
CA VAL A 89 -6.63 7.65 1.46
C VAL A 89 -6.67 6.29 2.16
N LEU A 90 -7.79 5.99 2.81
CA LEU A 90 -7.99 4.71 3.51
C LEU A 90 -9.13 3.92 2.86
N LEU A 91 -8.78 2.82 2.19
CA LEU A 91 -9.76 1.89 1.61
C LEU A 91 -10.31 0.97 2.70
N ALA A 92 -11.29 1.46 3.46
CA ALA A 92 -11.88 0.75 4.58
C ALA A 92 -13.40 0.92 4.65
N ARG A 93 -14.04 0.04 5.43
CA ARG A 93 -15.45 0.06 5.78
C ARG A 93 -15.64 0.44 7.24
N ALA A 94 -16.63 1.29 7.49
CA ALA A 94 -17.16 1.54 8.82
C ALA A 94 -17.97 0.32 9.33
N PRO A 95 -18.30 0.25 10.64
CA PRO A 95 -19.15 -0.82 11.18
C PRO A 95 -20.52 -0.94 10.49
N SER A 96 -21.01 0.14 9.89
CA SER A 96 -22.24 0.15 9.09
C SER A 96 -22.11 -0.56 7.73
N GLY A 97 -20.89 -0.90 7.30
CA GLY A 97 -20.57 -1.43 5.96
C GLY A 97 -20.38 -0.35 4.89
N ALA A 98 -20.64 0.92 5.20
CA ALA A 98 -20.35 2.03 4.29
C ALA A 98 -18.83 2.21 4.11
N PHE A 99 -18.41 2.74 2.95
CA PHE A 99 -17.03 3.20 2.80
C PHE A 99 -16.71 4.29 3.81
N TYR A 100 -15.51 4.25 4.35
CA TYR A 100 -14.99 5.32 5.19
C TYR A 100 -14.64 6.53 4.33
N GLU A 101 -15.20 7.70 4.66
CA GLU A 101 -14.99 8.97 3.95
C GLU A 101 -14.27 10.01 4.84
N GLY A 102 -13.70 9.59 5.97
CA GLY A 102 -13.01 10.50 6.87
C GLY A 102 -11.61 10.86 6.40
N GLU A 103 -11.11 11.99 6.89
CA GLU A 103 -9.75 12.44 6.64
C GLU A 103 -8.78 11.91 7.70
N ALA A 104 -7.63 11.40 7.25
CA ALA A 104 -6.55 11.02 8.14
C ALA A 104 -5.99 12.24 8.87
N ALA A 105 -5.97 12.22 10.21
CA ALA A 105 -5.26 13.23 10.98
C ALA A 105 -3.78 13.25 10.57
N VAL A 106 -3.27 14.44 10.23
CA VAL A 106 -1.95 14.63 9.62
C VAL A 106 -0.84 14.03 10.50
N GLU A 107 -0.95 14.20 11.81
CA GLU A 107 0.01 13.70 12.79
C GLU A 107 -0.02 12.18 12.92
N VAL A 108 -1.21 11.58 12.84
CA VAL A 108 -1.38 10.11 12.87
C VAL A 108 -0.80 9.51 11.60
N ARG A 109 -1.09 10.09 10.43
CA ARG A 109 -0.51 9.67 9.16
C ARG A 109 1.01 9.74 9.17
N ALA A 110 1.57 10.85 9.64
CA ALA A 110 3.02 11.01 9.77
C ALA A 110 3.62 9.98 10.75
N ALA A 111 2.93 9.68 11.85
CA ALA A 111 3.38 8.66 12.79
C ALA A 111 3.41 7.25 12.19
N VAL A 112 2.44 6.91 11.33
CA VAL A 112 2.46 5.63 10.59
C VAL A 112 3.61 5.61 9.57
N ALA A 113 3.76 6.65 8.75
CA ALA A 113 4.81 6.75 7.73
C ALA A 113 6.24 6.74 8.31
N GLU A 114 6.40 7.15 9.58
CA GLU A 114 7.67 7.12 10.31
C GLU A 114 7.85 5.85 11.17
N ASP A 115 7.00 4.83 10.99
CA ASP A 115 6.97 3.58 11.77
C ASP A 115 6.85 3.80 13.30
N ARG A 116 6.35 4.95 13.75
CA ARG A 116 6.13 5.29 15.18
C ARG A 116 4.79 4.78 15.71
N LEU A 117 3.83 4.51 14.83
CA LEU A 117 2.50 4.01 15.16
C LEU A 117 2.15 2.87 14.20
N PRO A 118 1.84 1.66 14.68
CA PRO A 118 1.43 0.57 13.79
C PRO A 118 0.14 0.92 13.05
N PHE A 119 0.14 0.78 11.74
CA PHE A 119 -1.03 1.08 10.90
C PHE A 119 -2.28 0.29 11.33
N ILE A 120 -2.10 -0.96 11.77
CA ILE A 120 -3.18 -1.82 12.25
C ILE A 120 -3.87 -1.27 13.51
N ASP A 121 -3.13 -0.59 14.38
CA ASP A 121 -3.69 0.01 15.59
C ASP A 121 -4.55 1.22 15.22
N VAL A 122 -4.14 2.02 14.22
CA VAL A 122 -4.98 3.11 13.67
C VAL A 122 -6.30 2.58 13.14
N VAL A 123 -6.27 1.52 12.33
CA VAL A 123 -7.51 0.92 11.77
C VAL A 123 -8.40 0.37 12.90
N GLY A 124 -7.80 -0.30 13.88
CA GLY A 124 -8.51 -0.84 15.04
C GLY A 124 -9.15 0.23 15.92
N GLU A 125 -8.43 1.30 16.25
CA GLU A 125 -8.93 2.42 17.06
C GLU A 125 -10.09 3.17 16.39
N LEU A 126 -10.04 3.31 15.06
CA LEU A 126 -11.13 3.89 14.29
C LEU A 126 -12.34 2.94 14.13
N GLY A 127 -12.22 1.68 14.59
CA GLY A 127 -13.27 0.66 14.46
C GLY A 127 -13.55 0.30 13.00
N LEU A 128 -12.56 0.46 12.12
CA LEU A 128 -12.69 0.21 10.69
C LEU A 128 -12.23 -1.20 10.32
N LYS A 129 -12.61 -1.64 9.13
CA LYS A 129 -12.04 -2.83 8.48
C LYS A 129 -11.53 -2.49 7.08
N LEU A 130 -10.31 -2.86 6.74
CA LEU A 130 -9.79 -2.67 5.39
C LEU A 130 -10.62 -3.47 4.37
N ASP A 131 -10.95 -2.87 3.23
CA ASP A 131 -11.67 -3.55 2.16
C ASP A 131 -10.71 -4.11 1.12
N LEU A 132 -10.23 -5.34 1.33
CA LEU A 132 -9.28 -5.95 0.40
C LEU A 132 -9.90 -6.23 -0.96
N ALA A 133 -11.22 -6.37 -1.04
CA ALA A 133 -11.95 -6.59 -2.28
C ALA A 133 -12.14 -5.30 -3.10
N ALA A 134 -11.86 -4.13 -2.52
CA ALA A 134 -11.85 -2.86 -3.25
C ALA A 134 -10.65 -2.72 -4.22
N LEU A 135 -9.66 -3.61 -4.10
CA LEU A 135 -8.50 -3.66 -4.98
C LEU A 135 -8.63 -4.76 -6.04
N THR A 136 -8.12 -4.47 -7.23
CA THR A 136 -7.97 -5.43 -8.32
C THR A 136 -6.53 -5.42 -8.83
N ILE A 137 -6.03 -6.59 -9.24
CA ILE A 137 -4.68 -6.69 -9.82
C ILE A 137 -4.70 -6.06 -11.21
N PHE A 138 -3.82 -5.08 -11.42
CA PHE A 138 -3.60 -4.48 -12.73
C PHE A 138 -2.43 -5.13 -13.47
N ALA A 139 -1.30 -5.31 -12.79
CA ALA A 139 -0.08 -5.91 -13.34
C ALA A 139 0.81 -6.43 -12.19
N ARG A 140 1.81 -7.25 -12.56
CA ARG A 140 2.91 -7.66 -11.68
C ARG A 140 4.24 -7.48 -12.39
N TRP A 141 5.13 -6.67 -11.83
CA TRP A 141 6.42 -6.31 -12.41
C TRP A 141 7.57 -6.70 -11.49
N ILE A 142 8.43 -7.58 -12.00
CA ILE A 142 9.67 -7.97 -11.31
C ILE A 142 10.83 -7.18 -11.89
N THR A 143 11.54 -6.45 -11.04
CA THR A 143 12.70 -5.65 -11.47
C THR A 143 13.75 -6.54 -12.16
N PRO A 144 14.30 -6.13 -13.33
CA PRO A 144 15.29 -6.91 -14.07
C PRO A 144 16.52 -7.32 -13.24
N LYS A 145 17.09 -8.49 -13.55
CA LYS A 145 18.24 -9.08 -12.82
C LYS A 145 19.50 -8.20 -12.80
N LEU A 146 19.62 -7.27 -13.74
CA LEU A 146 20.77 -6.35 -13.90
C LEU A 146 20.76 -5.21 -12.87
N MET A 147 19.63 -4.99 -12.19
CA MET A 147 19.50 -3.89 -11.23
C MET A 147 19.94 -4.32 -9.82
N PRO A 148 20.66 -3.46 -9.08
CA PRO A 148 21.17 -3.80 -7.74
C PRO A 148 20.07 -3.91 -6.68
N LYS A 149 18.99 -3.14 -6.82
CA LYS A 149 17.78 -3.23 -5.98
C LYS A 149 16.67 -3.84 -6.83
N ARG A 150 15.99 -4.84 -6.30
CA ARG A 150 14.93 -5.57 -7.02
C ARG A 150 13.68 -5.69 -6.18
N PHE A 151 12.55 -5.44 -6.83
CA PHE A 151 11.21 -5.56 -6.27
C PHE A 151 10.39 -6.52 -7.12
N ASP A 152 9.49 -7.24 -6.46
CA ASP A 152 8.35 -7.93 -7.05
C ASP A 152 7.14 -7.11 -6.66
N THR A 153 6.64 -6.29 -7.60
CA THR A 153 5.57 -5.31 -7.39
C THR A 153 4.30 -5.77 -8.09
#